data_AF-A0A1I0TY30-F1
#
_entry.id   AF-A0A1I0TY30-F1
#
_cell.length_a   1.000
_cell.length_b   1.000
_cell.length_c   1.000
_cell.angle_alpha   90.00
_cell.angle_beta   90.00
_cell.angle_gamma   90.00
#
_symmetry.space_group_name_H-M   'P 1'
#
loop_
_entity.id
_entity.type
_entity.pdbx_description
1 polymer ?
#
loop_
_entity_poly.entity_id
_entity_poly.type
_entity_poly.pdbx_seq_one_letter_code
_entity_poly.pdbx_strand_id
1 'polypeptide(L)'
;GFHPKVVQETQELPTVISLVSAGMGVALVPASIQYVLKNKVVYRDIRNNPFTTTTALAWKSDNLSPTVHAFIDLMKKSVIPLFNQDDWK
;
A
#
# COMPACT_ATOMS: atom_id res chain seq x y z
N GLY A 1 14.34 11.67 -19.32
CA GLY A 1 13.30 10.83 -18.70
C GLY A 1 13.86 9.45 -18.44
N PHE A 2 13.22 8.67 -17.57
CA PHE A 2 13.57 7.27 -17.27
C PHE A 2 12.56 6.32 -17.93
N HIS A 3 13.03 5.24 -18.57
CA HIS A 3 12.18 4.19 -19.12
C HIS A 3 12.66 2.84 -18.58
N PRO A 4 11.91 2.18 -17.69
CA PRO A 4 12.34 0.93 -17.09
C PRO A 4 12.35 -0.20 -18.13
N LYS A 5 13.33 -1.10 -18.01
CA LYS A 5 13.30 -2.39 -18.74
C LYS A 5 12.38 -3.34 -17.97
N VAL A 6 11.19 -3.59 -18.50
CA VAL A 6 10.23 -4.52 -17.89
C VAL A 6 10.69 -5.96 -18.19
N VAL A 7 11.08 -6.68 -17.14
CA VAL A 7 11.48 -8.10 -17.24
C VAL A 7 10.27 -9.03 -17.14
N GLN A 8 9.31 -8.68 -16.27
CA GLN A 8 8.10 -9.47 -16.03
C GLN A 8 6.96 -8.55 -15.55
N GLU A 9 5.75 -8.80 -16.04
CA GLU A 9 4.51 -8.22 -15.50
C GLU A 9 3.78 -9.27 -14.66
N THR A 10 3.30 -8.87 -13.47
CA THR A 10 2.53 -9.71 -12.56
C THR A 10 1.49 -8.87 -11.83
N GLN A 11 0.37 -9.47 -11.45
CA GLN A 11 -0.72 -8.76 -10.76
C GLN A 11 -0.68 -8.87 -9.23
N GLU A 12 -0.04 -9.92 -8.70
CA GLU A 12 -0.07 -10.24 -7.28
C GLU A 12 1.25 -9.88 -6.58
N LEU A 13 1.18 -9.05 -5.54
CA LEU A 13 2.35 -8.62 -4.76
C LEU A 13 3.16 -9.80 -4.17
N PRO A 14 2.55 -10.88 -3.63
CA PRO A 14 3.32 -12.04 -3.17
C PRO A 14 4.18 -12.68 -4.26
N THR A 15 3.69 -12.71 -5.50
CA THR A 15 4.43 -13.23 -6.66
C THR A 15 5.59 -12.31 -6.99
N VAL A 16 5.37 -10.98 -7.04
CA VAL A 16 6.44 -9.99 -7.25
C VAL A 16 7.60 -10.22 -6.27
N ILE A 17 7.28 -10.30 -4.97
CA ILE A 17 8.29 -10.48 -3.91
C ILE A 17 9.04 -11.82 -4.08
N SER A 18 8.33 -12.87 -4.48
CA SER A 18 8.94 -14.18 -4.73
C SER A 18 9.94 -14.13 -5.89
N LEU A 19 9.59 -13.49 -7.01
CA LEU A 19 10.50 -13.34 -8.16
C LEU A 19 11.73 -12.48 -7.83
N VAL A 20 11.56 -11.41 -7.06
CA VAL A 20 12.68 -10.60 -6.55
C VAL A 20 13.59 -11.44 -5.65
N SER A 21 13.00 -12.22 -4.73
CA SER A 21 13.78 -13.11 -3.85
C SER A 21 14.53 -14.21 -4.61
N ALA A 22 14.03 -14.60 -5.80
CA ALA A 22 14.67 -15.54 -6.71
C ALA A 22 15.74 -14.88 -7.61
N GLY A 23 15.96 -13.56 -7.49
CA GLY A 23 17.01 -12.84 -8.22
C GLY A 23 16.61 -12.31 -9.59
N MET A 24 15.32 -12.26 -9.93
CA MET A 24 14.88 -11.76 -11.25
C MET A 24 15.07 -10.24 -11.44
N GLY A 25 15.29 -9.49 -10.36
CA GLY A 25 15.54 -8.06 -10.42
C GLY A 25 15.03 -7.31 -9.20
N VAL A 26 14.41 -6.15 -9.44
CA VAL A 26 13.84 -5.26 -8.43
C VAL A 26 12.40 -4.90 -8.79
N ALA A 27 11.61 -4.51 -7.79
CA ALA A 27 10.22 -4.08 -7.99
C ALA A 27 9.91 -2.85 -7.14
N LEU A 28 8.96 -2.03 -7.62
CA LEU A 28 8.36 -0.95 -6.85
C LEU A 28 7.10 -1.48 -6.16
N VAL A 29 6.97 -1.21 -4.86
CA VAL A 29 5.85 -1.71 -4.05
C VAL A 29 5.41 -0.64 -3.04
N PRO A 30 4.14 -0.64 -2.60
CA PRO A 30 3.71 0.19 -1.48
C PRO A 30 4.49 -0.16 -0.20
N ALA A 31 4.90 0.83 0.58
CA ALA A 31 5.70 0.63 1.79
C ALA A 31 5.05 -0.33 2.80
N SER A 32 3.71 -0.40 2.82
CA SER A 32 2.96 -1.29 3.74
C SER A 32 3.30 -2.77 3.57
N ILE A 33 3.74 -3.22 2.38
CA ILE A 33 4.01 -4.64 2.13
C ILE A 33 5.17 -5.17 2.98
N GLN A 34 6.09 -4.32 3.42
CA GLN A 34 7.23 -4.70 4.25
C GLN A 34 6.80 -5.30 5.60
N TYR A 35 5.59 -4.97 6.07
CA TYR A 35 5.03 -5.49 7.31
C TYR A 35 4.31 -6.83 7.13
N VAL A 36 3.94 -7.18 5.89
CA VAL A 36 3.19 -8.40 5.56
C VAL A 36 4.12 -9.51 5.08
N LEU A 37 5.07 -9.19 4.19
CA LEU A 37 5.94 -10.17 3.54
C LEU A 37 7.40 -9.95 3.93
N LYS A 38 7.89 -10.71 4.91
CA LYS A 38 9.28 -10.63 5.41
C LYS A 38 10.25 -11.63 4.73
N ASN A 39 9.95 -12.02 3.50
CA ASN A 39 10.78 -12.95 2.76
C ASN A 39 12.15 -12.33 2.44
N LYS A 40 13.11 -13.14 1.96
CA LYS A 40 14.54 -12.83 1.72
C LYS A 40 14.80 -11.70 0.71
N VAL A 41 14.20 -10.54 0.91
CA VAL A 41 14.32 -9.31 0.14
C VAL A 41 14.68 -8.18 1.10
N VAL A 42 15.33 -7.15 0.57
CA VAL A 42 15.62 -5.92 1.31
C VAL A 42 14.71 -4.84 0.77
N TYR A 43 13.83 -4.31 1.62
CA TYR A 43 13.03 -3.13 1.32
C TYR A 43 13.90 -1.88 1.43
N ARG A 44 13.79 -0.98 0.45
CA ARG A 44 14.54 0.28 0.41
C ARG A 44 13.61 1.41 0.00
N ASP A 45 13.68 2.51 0.75
CA ASP A 45 12.95 3.73 0.41
C ASP A 45 13.52 4.40 -0.83
N ILE A 46 12.63 4.97 -1.64
CA ILE A 46 13.00 5.79 -2.79
C ILE A 46 13.27 7.21 -2.28
N ARG A 47 14.50 7.68 -2.47
CA ARG A 47 14.89 9.05 -2.09
C ARG A 47 14.08 10.08 -2.87
N ASN A 48 13.62 11.11 -2.18
CA ASN A 48 12.83 12.22 -2.75
C ASN A 48 11.59 11.73 -3.53
N ASN A 49 10.94 10.65 -3.08
CA ASN A 49 9.76 10.10 -3.75
C ASN A 49 8.56 11.05 -3.61
N PRO A 50 8.03 11.62 -4.71
CA PRO A 50 6.83 12.46 -4.66
C PRO A 50 5.54 11.62 -4.69
N PHE A 51 5.62 10.31 -4.93
CA PHE A 51 4.45 9.47 -5.13
C PHE A 51 3.97 8.84 -3.82
N THR A 52 2.70 9.03 -3.53
CA THR A 52 2.01 8.42 -2.40
C THR A 52 0.92 7.46 -2.88
N THR A 53 0.56 6.50 -2.03
CA THR A 53 -0.58 5.60 -2.26
C THR A 53 -1.57 5.82 -1.14
N THR A 54 -2.84 6.06 -1.50
CA THR A 54 -3.90 6.33 -0.54
C THR A 54 -4.79 5.09 -0.37
N THR A 55 -5.02 4.72 0.89
CA THR A 55 -6.01 3.70 1.26
C THR A 55 -7.22 4.40 1.87
N ALA A 56 -8.42 4.10 1.41
CA ALA A 56 -9.65 4.70 1.89
C ALA A 56 -10.65 3.63 2.36
N LEU A 57 -11.51 4.02 3.30
CA LEU A 57 -12.74 3.28 3.60
C LEU A 57 -13.89 3.84 2.76
N ALA A 58 -14.69 2.95 2.19
CA ALA A 58 -15.89 3.33 1.44
C ALA A 58 -17.11 2.57 1.98
N TRP A 59 -18.22 3.29 2.15
CA TRP A 59 -19.50 2.76 2.59
C TRP A 59 -20.63 3.57 1.96
N LYS A 60 -21.85 2.99 1.89
CA LYS A 60 -23.02 3.76 1.47
C LYS A 60 -23.37 4.81 2.54
N SER A 61 -23.64 6.04 2.11
CA SER A 61 -23.99 7.15 3.02
C SER A 61 -25.25 6.88 3.86
N ASP A 62 -26.17 6.05 3.36
CA ASP A 62 -27.41 5.65 4.01
C ASP A 62 -27.29 4.34 4.82
N ASN A 63 -26.08 3.83 5.06
CA ASN A 63 -25.89 2.59 5.81
C ASN A 63 -26.19 2.80 7.30
N LEU A 64 -27.16 2.06 7.84
CA LEU A 64 -27.58 2.13 9.24
C LEU A 64 -27.03 0.98 10.12
N SER A 65 -26.19 0.10 9.59
CA SER A 65 -25.65 -1.04 10.34
C SER A 65 -24.77 -0.58 11.50
N PRO A 66 -25.11 -0.90 12.77
CA PRO A 66 -24.28 -0.55 13.91
C PRO A 66 -22.87 -1.13 13.81
N THR A 67 -22.71 -2.30 13.18
CA THR A 67 -21.41 -2.94 12.96
C THR A 67 -20.53 -2.12 12.01
N VAL A 68 -21.11 -1.56 10.94
CA VAL A 68 -20.36 -0.71 10.00
C VAL A 68 -19.90 0.56 10.69
N HIS A 69 -20.78 1.22 11.45
CA HIS A 69 -20.43 2.41 12.23
C HIS A 69 -19.35 2.12 13.27
N ALA A 70 -19.48 1.03 14.02
CA ALA A 70 -18.48 0.61 15.00
C ALA A 70 -17.11 0.35 14.36
N PHE A 71 -17.07 -0.28 13.19
CA PHE A 71 -15.83 -0.51 12.46
C PHE A 71 -15.20 0.80 11.96
N ILE A 72 -15.99 1.72 11.42
CA ILE A 72 -15.51 3.05 11.00
C ILE A 72 -14.89 3.80 12.19
N ASP A 73 -15.57 3.78 13.33
CA ASP A 73 -15.07 4.45 14.54
C ASP A 73 -13.81 3.80 15.10
N LEU A 74 -13.71 2.46 15.04
CA LEU A 74 -12.47 1.75 15.37
C LEU A 74 -11.33 2.19 14.45
N MET A 75 -11.55 2.22 13.14
CA MET A 75 -10.52 2.58 12.17
C MET A 75 -10.07 4.04 12.31
N LYS A 76 -10.99 4.97 12.59
CA LYS A 76 -10.66 6.37 12.92
C LYS A 76 -9.71 6.50 14.12
N LYS A 77 -9.89 5.66 15.15
CA LYS A 77 -9.04 5.67 16.36
C LYS A 77 -7.70 4.98 16.15
N SER A 78 -7.65 3.93 15.34
CA SER A 78 -6.49 3.02 15.28
C SER A 78 -5.59 3.20 14.05
N VAL A 79 -6.10 3.77 12.96
CA VAL A 79 -5.39 3.83 11.66
C VAL A 79 -5.25 5.27 11.13
N ILE A 80 -6.12 6.19 11.55
CA ILE A 80 -6.09 7.61 11.14
C ILE A 80 -5.38 8.53 12.16
N PRO A 81 -4.11 8.28 12.57
CA PRO A 81 -3.25 9.38 13.02
C PRO A 81 -2.41 10.02 11.90
N LEU A 82 -2.44 9.48 10.68
CA LEU A 82 -1.43 9.76 9.64
C LEU A 82 -1.93 10.56 8.42
N PHE A 83 -3.20 10.97 8.39
CA PHE A 83 -3.76 11.65 7.22
C PHE A 83 -4.54 12.88 7.65
N ASN A 84 -4.11 14.04 7.19
CA ASN A 84 -4.76 15.30 7.48
C ASN A 84 -5.79 15.58 6.39
N GLN A 85 -6.92 16.18 6.75
CA GLN A 85 -8.02 16.45 5.84
C GLN A 85 -7.68 17.53 4.78
N ASP A 86 -6.45 18.05 4.75
CA ASP A 86 -5.97 19.01 3.76
C ASP A 86 -5.10 18.37 2.65
N ASP A 87 -4.81 17.07 2.71
CA ASP A 87 -3.98 16.38 1.70
C ASP A 87 -4.68 16.19 0.33
N TRP A 88 -5.94 16.62 0.20
CA TRP A 88 -6.77 16.46 -1.01
C TRP A 88 -7.22 17.79 -1.65
N LYS A 89 -6.53 18.90 -1.39
CA LYS A 89 -6.69 20.16 -2.14
C LYS A 89 -5.67 20.30 -3.26
#